data_AF-A0A7L2NFT6-F1
#
_entry.id   AF-A0A7L2NFT6-F1
#
_cell.length_a   1.000
_cell.length_b   1.000
_cell.length_c   1.000
_cell.angle_alpha   90.00
_cell.angle_beta   90.00
_cell.angle_gamma   90.00
#
_symmetry.space_group_name_H-M   'P 1'
#
loop_
_entity.id
_entity.type
_entity.pdbx_description
1 polymer ?
#
loop_
_entity_poly.entity_id
_entity_poly.type
_entity_poly.pdbx_seq_one_letter_code
_entity_poly.pdbx_strand_id
1 'polypeptide(L)'
;PLRMAAEPGTSEVRRQHRFDQDSLERYLSSRLPGFPRQPAGALVVRQYSSGQSNPTFYLQKGRQAFVLRKKPHGPLLPRAHKVDREYRVQKALFSAGFPVPEPLLYCSDISVIGTEFYVMQHVQGRIFRDISLPEVGPAERSALYLAMIETLAQLHSFDLQSLGLQEYGRGPGYCKRQVSTWKKQYDAAAHTDIPAMNKLAEWLANNLPPDDNEESLIHGDFRIDNIIFHPTEARVLAVLDWELSTTGHPLADLAYATQFYFWPASIKGLGQGSVLGFKGTIETPSFEELVSIYCRCRCISTTLSNFNFFLALSYFKMASIAQGVYARYLIGNASAENSHEFAKVVEPLAERGLELSKRSSFSSAQHSISGELFHQSRKGQEILLKVKQFMKQHIYPAEKEIVEYYTEHGHTEDRWKKPPLLERLK
;
A
#
# COMPACT_ATOMS: atom_id res chain seq x y z
N PRO A 1 -33.46 8.48 -19.73
CA PRO A 1 -32.64 8.28 -18.51
C PRO A 1 -31.63 7.14 -18.73
N LEU A 2 -30.37 7.49 -18.99
CA LEU A 2 -29.27 6.51 -19.00
C LEU A 2 -29.24 5.88 -17.60
N ARG A 3 -29.61 4.60 -17.48
CA ARG A 3 -29.30 3.80 -16.29
C ARG A 3 -27.77 3.79 -16.18
N MET A 4 -27.23 4.61 -15.29
CA MET A 4 -25.82 4.58 -14.99
C MET A 4 -25.51 3.19 -14.43
N ALA A 5 -24.51 2.52 -15.02
CA ALA A 5 -24.02 1.26 -14.50
C ALA A 5 -23.55 1.49 -13.05
N ALA A 6 -23.87 0.55 -12.16
CA ALA A 6 -23.43 0.63 -10.77
C ALA A 6 -21.90 0.59 -10.70
N GLU A 7 -21.31 1.39 -9.81
CA GLU A 7 -19.88 1.39 -9.55
C GLU A 7 -19.39 -0.05 -9.24
N PRO A 8 -18.39 -0.59 -9.96
CA PRO A 8 -17.90 -1.94 -9.74
C PRO A 8 -17.46 -2.19 -8.28
N GLY A 9 -17.76 -3.39 -7.76
CA GLY A 9 -17.40 -3.76 -6.39
C GLY A 9 -18.28 -3.12 -5.30
N THR A 10 -19.35 -2.42 -5.69
CA THR A 10 -20.32 -1.84 -4.74
C THR A 10 -21.66 -2.58 -4.74
N SER A 11 -22.31 -2.60 -3.59
CA SER A 11 -23.62 -3.20 -3.32
C SER A 11 -24.55 -2.20 -2.66
N GLU A 12 -25.81 -2.57 -2.43
CA GLU A 12 -26.68 -1.77 -1.56
C GLU A 12 -26.10 -1.66 -0.14
N VAL A 13 -26.44 -0.57 0.55
CA VAL A 13 -25.97 -0.35 1.92
C VAL A 13 -26.54 -1.44 2.85
N ARG A 14 -25.62 -2.21 3.46
CA ARG A 14 -25.95 -3.28 4.40
C ARG A 14 -26.73 -2.71 5.58
N ARG A 15 -27.71 -3.46 6.10
CA ARG A 15 -28.65 -2.99 7.12
C ARG A 15 -27.95 -2.39 8.35
N GLN A 16 -26.91 -3.05 8.84
CA GLN A 16 -26.13 -2.62 10.01
C GLN A 16 -25.30 -1.34 9.80
N HIS A 17 -25.14 -0.90 8.54
CA HIS A 17 -24.34 0.27 8.18
C HIS A 17 -25.17 1.42 7.58
N ARG A 18 -26.51 1.31 7.61
CA ARG A 18 -27.40 2.37 7.14
C ARG A 18 -27.29 3.61 8.03
N PHE A 19 -27.38 4.77 7.40
CA PHE A 19 -27.38 6.09 8.04
C PHE A 19 -28.31 7.05 7.28
N ASP A 20 -28.60 8.20 7.86
CA ASP A 20 -29.45 9.24 7.26
C ASP A 20 -28.73 9.90 6.07
N GLN A 21 -29.17 9.55 4.85
CA GLN A 21 -28.58 10.06 3.61
C GLN A 21 -28.98 11.51 3.31
N ASP A 22 -30.16 11.95 3.76
CA ASP A 22 -30.63 13.32 3.57
C ASP A 22 -29.87 14.28 4.49
N SER A 23 -29.59 13.86 5.72
CA SER A 23 -28.70 14.57 6.64
C SER A 23 -27.29 14.68 6.09
N LEU A 24 -26.74 13.59 5.54
CA LEU A 24 -25.45 13.62 4.86
C LEU A 24 -25.45 14.59 3.68
N GLU A 25 -26.45 14.53 2.78
CA GLU A 25 -26.52 15.39 1.61
C GLU A 25 -26.57 16.88 2.00
N ARG A 26 -27.37 17.24 3.02
CA ARG A 26 -27.43 18.61 3.56
C ARG A 26 -26.08 19.06 4.10
N TYR A 27 -25.42 18.20 4.87
CA TYR A 27 -24.10 18.50 5.43
C TYR A 27 -23.05 18.70 4.33
N LEU A 28 -22.95 17.79 3.36
CA LEU A 28 -21.99 17.89 2.25
C LEU A 28 -22.26 19.13 1.40
N SER A 29 -23.51 19.44 1.09
CA SER A 29 -23.88 20.64 0.31
C SER A 29 -23.42 21.95 0.97
N SER A 30 -23.34 21.97 2.30
CA SER A 30 -22.93 23.15 3.07
C SER A 30 -21.43 23.22 3.36
N ARG A 31 -20.75 22.06 3.49
CA ARG A 31 -19.37 22.00 4.00
C ARG A 31 -18.33 21.51 3.01
N LEU A 32 -18.71 20.74 1.99
CA LEU A 32 -17.78 20.16 1.02
C LEU A 32 -17.63 21.11 -0.19
N PRO A 33 -16.47 21.75 -0.40
CA PRO A 33 -16.25 22.60 -1.56
C PRO A 33 -16.44 21.81 -2.87
N GLY A 34 -17.08 22.43 -3.86
CA GLY A 34 -17.33 21.81 -5.16
C GLY A 34 -18.45 20.77 -5.19
N PHE A 35 -19.08 20.43 -4.05
CA PHE A 35 -20.20 19.49 -4.03
C PHE A 35 -21.39 20.05 -4.84
N PRO A 36 -22.04 19.24 -5.71
CA PRO A 36 -23.06 19.74 -6.62
C PRO A 36 -24.29 20.25 -5.87
N ARG A 37 -24.60 21.54 -6.07
CA ARG A 37 -25.82 22.18 -5.54
C ARG A 37 -27.00 21.93 -6.48
N GLN A 38 -28.22 22.09 -5.96
CA GLN A 38 -29.43 21.79 -6.74
C GLN A 38 -29.58 22.64 -8.01
N PRO A 39 -30.16 22.07 -9.09
CA PRO A 39 -30.68 20.70 -9.20
C PRO A 39 -29.61 19.72 -9.74
N ALA A 40 -28.83 19.12 -8.85
CA ALA A 40 -28.12 17.86 -9.11
C ALA A 40 -29.03 16.73 -8.60
N GLY A 41 -29.30 15.71 -9.43
CA GLY A 41 -30.20 14.58 -9.07
C GLY A 41 -29.86 13.92 -7.73
N ALA A 42 -30.75 13.10 -7.16
CA ALA A 42 -30.60 12.52 -5.81
C ALA A 42 -29.20 11.92 -5.53
N LEU A 43 -28.70 12.05 -4.29
CA LEU A 43 -27.46 11.42 -3.86
C LEU A 43 -27.60 9.90 -3.94
N VAL A 44 -26.75 9.26 -4.74
CA VAL A 44 -26.66 7.80 -4.80
C VAL A 44 -25.60 7.35 -3.80
N VAL A 45 -26.00 6.47 -2.89
CA VAL A 45 -25.11 5.86 -1.89
C VAL A 45 -25.05 4.36 -2.10
N ARG A 46 -23.84 3.82 -2.27
CA ARG A 46 -23.58 2.38 -2.38
C ARG A 46 -22.44 2.00 -1.45
N GLN A 47 -22.35 0.73 -1.05
CA GLN A 47 -21.34 0.26 -0.12
C GLN A 47 -20.34 -0.67 -0.83
N TYR A 48 -19.05 -0.43 -0.65
CA TYR A 48 -18.01 -1.33 -1.15
C TYR A 48 -18.05 -2.70 -0.44
N SER A 49 -17.69 -3.76 -1.16
CA SER A 49 -17.59 -5.10 -0.59
C SER A 49 -16.41 -5.26 0.37
N SER A 50 -15.29 -4.55 0.11
CA SER A 50 -14.09 -4.45 0.94
C SER A 50 -14.23 -3.38 2.06
N GLY A 51 -13.18 -3.20 2.89
CA GLY A 51 -13.19 -2.24 4.00
C GLY A 51 -14.07 -2.71 5.17
N GLN A 52 -13.88 -3.95 5.60
CA GLN A 52 -14.71 -4.56 6.66
C GLN A 52 -14.44 -3.93 8.04
N SER A 53 -13.22 -3.46 8.30
CA SER A 53 -12.85 -2.74 9.53
C SER A 53 -13.61 -1.42 9.65
N ASN A 54 -13.53 -0.55 8.63
CA ASN A 54 -14.18 0.75 8.60
C ASN A 54 -15.09 0.84 7.36
N PRO A 55 -16.44 0.86 7.51
CA PRO A 55 -17.36 0.85 6.39
C PRO A 55 -17.07 1.96 5.37
N THR A 56 -16.90 1.55 4.11
CA THR A 56 -16.56 2.44 2.99
C THR A 56 -17.69 2.48 1.96
N PHE A 57 -18.04 3.67 1.49
CA PHE A 57 -19.19 3.94 0.65
C PHE A 57 -18.80 4.75 -0.58
N TYR A 58 -19.38 4.37 -1.71
CA TYR A 58 -19.41 5.18 -2.92
C TYR A 58 -20.56 6.18 -2.81
N LEU A 59 -20.26 7.46 -3.05
CA LEU A 59 -21.22 8.55 -3.13
C LEU A 59 -21.20 9.12 -4.53
N GLN A 60 -22.37 9.35 -5.12
CA GLN A 60 -22.46 10.03 -6.41
C GLN A 60 -23.59 11.06 -6.41
N LYS A 61 -23.26 12.28 -6.83
CA LYS A 61 -24.21 13.38 -7.01
C LYS A 61 -24.00 13.98 -8.39
N GLY A 62 -25.01 13.88 -9.26
CA GLY A 62 -24.86 14.27 -10.67
C GLY A 62 -23.70 13.49 -11.33
N ARG A 63 -22.68 14.21 -11.83
CA ARG A 63 -21.48 13.64 -12.48
C ARG A 63 -20.28 13.47 -11.53
N GLN A 64 -20.37 13.95 -10.29
CA GLN A 64 -19.27 13.87 -9.35
C GLN A 64 -19.41 12.63 -8.46
N ALA A 65 -18.28 11.99 -8.19
CA ALA A 65 -18.18 10.82 -7.35
C ALA A 65 -17.18 11.06 -6.21
N PHE A 66 -17.50 10.50 -5.05
CA PHE A 66 -16.71 10.60 -3.83
C PHE A 66 -16.70 9.25 -3.11
N VAL A 67 -15.77 9.11 -2.17
CA VAL A 67 -15.75 7.96 -1.25
C VAL A 67 -15.91 8.47 0.17
N LEU A 68 -16.83 7.88 0.93
CA LEU A 68 -17.01 8.14 2.35
C LEU A 68 -16.54 6.92 3.14
N ARG A 69 -15.70 7.15 4.14
CA ARG A 69 -15.27 6.13 5.10
C ARG A 69 -15.71 6.57 6.48
N LYS A 70 -16.40 5.70 7.21
CA LYS A 70 -16.93 6.02 8.54
C LYS A 70 -16.57 4.97 9.56
N LYS A 71 -16.57 5.37 10.82
CA LYS A 71 -16.40 4.46 11.95
C LYS A 71 -17.60 3.51 12.07
N PRO A 72 -17.42 2.22 12.42
CA PRO A 72 -18.52 1.28 12.62
C PRO A 72 -19.50 1.75 13.72
N HIS A 73 -20.74 1.26 13.69
CA HIS A 73 -21.69 1.50 14.77
C HIS A 73 -21.44 0.55 15.96
N GLY A 74 -21.84 0.97 17.16
CA GLY A 74 -21.82 0.13 18.36
C GLY A 74 -20.63 0.38 19.30
N PRO A 75 -20.56 -0.37 20.41
CA PRO A 75 -19.44 -0.30 21.35
C PRO A 75 -18.15 -0.80 20.67
N LEU A 76 -17.14 0.05 20.60
CA LEU A 76 -15.85 -0.25 19.97
C LEU A 76 -14.77 -0.43 21.02
N LEU A 77 -13.81 -1.32 20.73
CA LEU A 77 -12.64 -1.48 21.57
C LEU A 77 -11.86 -0.15 21.65
N PRO A 78 -11.29 0.19 22.83
CA PRO A 78 -10.48 1.39 22.97
C PRO A 78 -9.37 1.45 21.91
N ARG A 79 -9.29 2.59 21.21
CA ARG A 79 -8.30 2.89 20.14
C ARG A 79 -8.49 2.13 18.81
N ALA A 80 -9.56 1.36 18.64
CA ALA A 80 -9.94 0.81 17.34
C ALA A 80 -10.63 1.87 16.46
N HIS A 81 -10.60 1.70 15.14
CA HIS A 81 -11.39 2.49 14.17
C HIS A 81 -11.17 4.00 14.24
N LYS A 82 -9.89 4.42 14.27
CA LYS A 82 -9.48 5.83 14.32
C LYS A 82 -9.46 6.47 12.92
N VAL A 83 -10.65 6.69 12.36
CA VAL A 83 -10.82 7.31 11.04
C VAL A 83 -10.28 8.75 10.99
N ASP A 84 -10.17 9.42 12.13
CA ASP A 84 -9.49 10.72 12.31
C ASP A 84 -8.00 10.63 11.99
N ARG A 85 -7.32 9.56 12.45
CA ARG A 85 -5.90 9.31 12.16
C ARG A 85 -5.68 8.97 10.69
N GLU A 86 -6.59 8.20 10.09
CA GLU A 86 -6.56 7.88 8.65
C GLU A 86 -6.68 9.16 7.81
N TYR A 87 -7.60 10.05 8.15
CA TYR A 87 -7.75 11.34 7.47
C TYR A 87 -6.52 12.24 7.65
N ARG A 88 -5.98 12.34 8.87
CA ARG A 88 -4.80 13.18 9.17
C ARG A 88 -3.58 12.77 8.35
N VAL A 89 -3.26 11.48 8.28
CA VAL A 89 -2.08 11.00 7.53
C VAL A 89 -2.25 11.19 6.03
N GLN A 90 -3.42 10.86 5.48
CA GLN A 90 -3.71 11.08 4.06
C GLN A 90 -3.63 12.56 3.69
N LYS A 91 -4.08 13.46 4.57
CA LYS A 91 -4.02 14.91 4.32
C LYS A 91 -2.59 15.40 4.23
N ALA A 92 -1.73 14.98 5.16
CA ALA A 92 -0.30 15.32 5.13
C ALA A 92 0.38 14.79 3.87
N LEU A 93 0.13 13.52 3.52
CA LEU A 93 0.69 12.86 2.35
C LEU A 93 0.25 13.48 1.03
N PHE A 94 -1.04 13.78 0.87
CA PHE A 94 -1.57 14.44 -0.32
C PHE A 94 -0.93 15.82 -0.50
N SER A 95 -0.84 16.62 0.57
CA SER A 95 -0.17 17.93 0.52
C SER A 95 1.33 17.83 0.18
N ALA A 96 1.97 16.71 0.50
CA ALA A 96 3.36 16.43 0.15
C ALA A 96 3.54 15.80 -1.25
N GLY A 97 2.46 15.62 -2.01
CA GLY A 97 2.50 15.06 -3.38
C GLY A 97 2.62 13.54 -3.44
N PHE A 98 2.39 12.83 -2.33
CA PHE A 98 2.33 11.38 -2.33
C PHE A 98 0.97 10.88 -2.86
N PRO A 99 0.93 9.81 -3.68
CA PRO A 99 -0.31 9.34 -4.29
C PRO A 99 -1.23 8.68 -3.26
N VAL A 100 -2.16 9.46 -2.73
CA VAL A 100 -3.31 9.02 -1.92
C VAL A 100 -4.58 9.67 -2.48
N PRO A 101 -5.77 9.11 -2.23
CA PRO A 101 -7.00 9.82 -2.56
C PRO A 101 -7.04 11.16 -1.84
N GLU A 102 -7.38 12.24 -2.54
CA GLU A 102 -7.46 13.56 -1.93
C GLU A 102 -8.47 13.53 -0.75
N PRO A 103 -8.04 13.84 0.49
CA PRO A 103 -8.95 13.89 1.63
C PRO A 103 -9.67 15.25 1.62
N LEU A 104 -10.98 15.21 1.38
CA LEU A 104 -11.76 16.41 1.09
C LEU A 104 -12.42 17.01 2.32
N LEU A 105 -12.94 16.17 3.22
CA LEU A 105 -13.69 16.64 4.40
C LEU A 105 -13.64 15.61 5.51
N TYR A 106 -13.42 16.07 6.74
CA TYR A 106 -13.59 15.28 7.96
C TYR A 106 -14.74 15.83 8.80
N CYS A 107 -15.53 14.94 9.39
CA CYS A 107 -16.64 15.27 10.28
C CYS A 107 -16.52 14.43 11.57
N SER A 108 -16.26 15.11 12.68
CA SER A 108 -16.30 14.54 14.03
C SER A 108 -17.67 14.63 14.70
N ASP A 109 -18.61 15.37 14.11
CA ASP A 109 -19.96 15.55 14.64
C ASP A 109 -20.82 14.33 14.33
N ILE A 110 -20.93 13.45 15.33
CA ILE A 110 -21.72 12.21 15.22
C ILE A 110 -23.21 12.47 15.01
N SER A 111 -23.72 13.68 15.27
CA SER A 111 -25.15 13.98 15.06
C SER A 111 -25.54 13.98 13.57
N VAL A 112 -24.57 14.10 12.66
CA VAL A 112 -24.83 14.17 11.21
C VAL A 112 -25.30 12.82 10.65
N ILE A 113 -24.55 11.74 10.89
CA ILE A 113 -24.86 10.38 10.39
C ILE A 113 -24.74 9.27 11.45
N GLY A 114 -24.70 9.64 12.73
CA GLY A 114 -24.59 8.72 13.87
C GLY A 114 -23.17 8.26 14.19
N THR A 115 -22.15 8.73 13.47
CA THR A 115 -20.75 8.34 13.65
C THR A 115 -19.80 9.34 12.98
N GLU A 116 -18.53 9.31 13.37
CA GLU A 116 -17.46 10.07 12.72
C GLU A 116 -17.19 9.53 11.30
N PHE A 117 -16.90 10.41 10.36
CA PHE A 117 -16.59 10.04 8.99
C PHE A 117 -15.66 11.03 8.30
N TYR A 118 -15.06 10.59 7.20
CA TYR A 118 -14.42 11.49 6.25
C TYR A 118 -14.82 11.15 4.82
N VAL A 119 -14.71 12.14 3.95
CA VAL A 119 -14.94 12.06 2.51
C VAL A 119 -13.63 12.33 1.79
N MET A 120 -13.36 11.53 0.76
CA MET A 120 -12.19 11.65 -0.10
C MET A 120 -12.58 11.53 -1.58
N GLN A 121 -11.63 11.87 -2.45
CA GLN A 121 -11.75 11.70 -3.88
C GLN A 121 -12.07 10.24 -4.25
N HIS A 122 -12.97 10.05 -5.20
CA HIS A 122 -13.10 8.77 -5.90
C HIS A 122 -12.05 8.69 -7.00
N VAL A 123 -11.01 7.88 -6.78
CA VAL A 123 -9.93 7.65 -7.75
C VAL A 123 -10.29 6.46 -8.62
N GLN A 124 -10.43 6.69 -9.94
CA GLN A 124 -10.73 5.64 -10.90
C GLN A 124 -9.44 5.02 -11.46
N GLY A 125 -9.32 3.70 -11.32
CA GLY A 125 -8.15 2.96 -11.78
C GLY A 125 -8.31 1.45 -11.62
N ARG A 126 -7.20 0.73 -11.80
CA ARG A 126 -7.12 -0.73 -11.66
C ARG A 126 -6.72 -1.10 -10.24
N ILE A 127 -7.44 -2.03 -9.64
CA ILE A 127 -7.05 -2.68 -8.38
C ILE A 127 -6.87 -4.15 -8.68
N PHE A 128 -5.66 -4.65 -8.44
CA PHE A 128 -5.32 -6.04 -8.65
C PHE A 128 -5.48 -6.82 -7.37
N ARG A 129 -6.52 -7.66 -7.32
CA ARG A 129 -6.83 -8.48 -6.13
C ARG A 129 -6.05 -9.78 -6.11
N ASP A 130 -5.71 -10.30 -7.29
CA ASP A 130 -4.81 -11.44 -7.42
C ASP A 130 -3.37 -10.95 -7.55
N ILE A 131 -2.53 -11.34 -6.61
CA ILE A 131 -1.12 -10.99 -6.62
C ILE A 131 -0.36 -11.63 -7.80
N SER A 132 -0.87 -12.69 -8.43
CA SER A 132 -0.23 -13.23 -9.63
C SER A 132 -0.44 -12.36 -10.88
N LEU A 133 -1.32 -11.34 -10.81
CA LEU A 133 -1.61 -10.42 -11.90
C LEU A 133 -1.89 -11.16 -13.23
N PRO A 134 -2.88 -12.08 -13.27
CA PRO A 134 -3.15 -12.89 -14.46
C PRO A 134 -3.69 -12.06 -15.63
N GLU A 135 -4.19 -10.85 -15.38
CA GLU A 135 -4.81 -9.98 -16.37
C GLU A 135 -3.80 -9.24 -17.26
N VAL A 136 -2.50 -9.27 -16.91
CA VAL A 136 -1.45 -8.50 -17.58
C VAL A 136 -0.29 -9.38 -18.04
N GLY A 137 0.40 -8.89 -19.06
CA GLY A 137 1.59 -9.54 -19.58
C GLY A 137 2.81 -9.43 -18.64
N PRO A 138 3.81 -10.31 -18.79
CA PRO A 138 5.12 -10.30 -18.13
C PRO A 138 5.75 -8.93 -17.84
N ALA A 139 5.94 -8.11 -18.88
CA ALA A 139 6.63 -6.82 -18.76
C ALA A 139 5.83 -5.82 -17.93
N GLU A 140 4.50 -5.80 -18.11
CA GLU A 140 3.63 -4.95 -17.32
C GLU A 140 3.55 -5.42 -15.86
N ARG A 141 3.50 -6.74 -15.63
CA ARG A 141 3.57 -7.34 -14.29
C ARG A 141 4.82 -6.87 -13.54
N SER A 142 5.97 -6.94 -14.19
CA SER A 142 7.23 -6.41 -13.64
C SER A 142 7.11 -4.92 -13.32
N ALA A 143 6.67 -4.11 -14.28
CA ALA A 143 6.54 -2.66 -14.08
C ALA A 143 5.58 -2.29 -12.93
N LEU A 144 4.48 -3.03 -12.73
CA LEU A 144 3.55 -2.81 -11.62
C LEU A 144 4.19 -3.05 -10.25
N TYR A 145 4.95 -4.15 -10.10
CA TYR A 145 5.68 -4.44 -8.87
C TYR A 145 6.82 -3.44 -8.61
N LEU A 146 7.49 -2.97 -9.66
CA LEU A 146 8.45 -1.87 -9.54
C LEU A 146 7.78 -0.60 -9.04
N ALA A 147 6.69 -0.15 -9.67
CA ALA A 147 5.98 1.04 -9.27
C ALA A 147 5.46 0.95 -7.82
N MET A 148 5.02 -0.24 -7.39
CA MET A 148 4.64 -0.51 -6.00
C MET A 148 5.82 -0.27 -5.04
N ILE A 149 7.00 -0.82 -5.33
CA ILE A 149 8.18 -0.70 -4.47
C ILE A 149 8.79 0.70 -4.48
N GLU A 150 8.81 1.37 -5.64
CA GLU A 150 9.22 2.78 -5.74
C GLU A 150 8.31 3.68 -4.91
N THR A 151 7.00 3.45 -4.96
CA THR A 151 6.01 4.16 -4.12
C THR A 151 6.25 3.88 -2.63
N LEU A 152 6.57 2.65 -2.26
CA LEU A 152 6.92 2.32 -0.87
C LEU A 152 8.21 3.02 -0.41
N ALA A 153 9.21 3.11 -1.29
CA ALA A 153 10.43 3.84 -0.99
C ALA A 153 10.13 5.34 -0.84
N GLN A 154 9.31 5.92 -1.71
CA GLN A 154 8.89 7.32 -1.62
C GLN A 154 8.19 7.61 -0.28
N LEU A 155 7.28 6.74 0.18
CA LEU A 155 6.61 6.87 1.48
C LEU A 155 7.62 6.97 2.62
N HIS A 156 8.60 6.08 2.64
CA HIS A 156 9.62 6.04 3.69
C HIS A 156 10.70 7.13 3.56
N SER A 157 10.71 7.90 2.47
CA SER A 157 11.61 9.03 2.28
C SER A 157 11.06 10.35 2.84
N PHE A 158 9.79 10.38 3.27
CA PHE A 158 9.26 11.55 3.95
C PHE A 158 9.78 11.67 5.37
N ASP A 159 10.19 12.88 5.73
CA ASP A 159 10.47 13.25 7.11
C ASP A 159 9.17 13.52 7.88
N LEU A 160 9.03 12.89 9.05
CA LEU A 160 7.83 13.01 9.90
C LEU A 160 7.60 14.44 10.36
N GLN A 161 8.66 15.22 10.57
CA GLN A 161 8.54 16.62 10.96
C GLN A 161 8.00 17.47 9.82
N SER A 162 8.50 17.29 8.60
CA SER A 162 8.01 17.96 7.40
C SER A 162 6.52 17.68 7.12
N LEU A 163 6.04 16.48 7.49
CA LEU A 163 4.63 16.10 7.38
C LEU A 163 3.75 16.56 8.57
N GLY A 164 4.33 17.11 9.64
CA GLY A 164 3.58 17.43 10.87
C GLY A 164 3.03 16.20 11.61
N LEU A 165 3.77 15.08 11.53
CA LEU A 165 3.41 13.75 12.02
C LEU A 165 4.36 13.23 13.12
N GLN A 166 5.11 14.10 13.80
CA GLN A 166 6.06 13.71 14.86
C GLN A 166 5.41 12.88 15.98
N GLU A 167 4.16 13.21 16.33
CA GLU A 167 3.39 12.54 17.38
C GLU A 167 2.41 11.47 16.82
N TYR A 168 2.57 11.07 15.56
CA TYR A 168 1.63 10.15 14.91
C TYR A 168 1.71 8.72 15.46
N GLY A 169 2.91 8.31 15.91
CA GLY A 169 3.20 7.03 16.55
C GLY A 169 3.90 7.19 17.91
N ARG A 170 4.43 6.07 18.44
CA ARG A 170 5.07 6.03 19.78
C ARG A 170 6.60 6.13 19.74
N GLY A 171 7.15 6.49 18.60
CA GLY A 171 8.59 6.69 18.36
C GLY A 171 9.49 5.45 18.50
N PRO A 172 10.74 5.56 18.99
CA PRO A 172 11.73 4.48 19.02
C PRO A 172 11.28 3.22 19.76
N GLY A 173 11.85 2.06 19.42
CA GLY A 173 11.48 0.75 20.00
C GLY A 173 10.32 0.08 19.28
N TYR A 174 10.19 0.30 17.96
CA TYR A 174 9.10 -0.24 17.16
C TYR A 174 9.09 -1.77 17.13
N CYS A 175 10.23 -2.39 16.83
CA CYS A 175 10.37 -3.84 16.73
C CYS A 175 10.00 -4.51 18.06
N LYS A 176 10.57 -4.03 19.17
CA LYS A 176 10.24 -4.56 20.51
C LYS A 176 8.75 -4.48 20.82
N ARG A 177 8.11 -3.34 20.50
CA ARG A 177 6.66 -3.16 20.70
C ARG A 177 5.84 -4.08 19.81
N GLN A 178 6.23 -4.28 18.55
CA GLN A 178 5.51 -5.17 17.65
C GLN A 178 5.56 -6.61 18.15
N VAL A 179 6.74 -7.12 18.52
CA VAL A 179 6.89 -8.47 19.08
C VAL A 179 6.00 -8.66 20.31
N SER A 180 6.05 -7.73 21.26
CA SER A 180 5.22 -7.79 22.47
C SER A 180 3.72 -7.69 22.17
N THR A 181 3.32 -6.82 21.24
CA THR A 181 1.91 -6.62 20.88
C THR A 181 1.33 -7.86 20.22
N TRP A 182 2.00 -8.42 19.21
CA TRP A 182 1.52 -9.59 18.49
C TRP A 182 1.53 -10.83 19.38
N LYS A 183 2.54 -10.99 20.24
CA LYS A 183 2.54 -12.05 21.26
C LYS A 183 1.32 -11.94 22.18
N LYS A 184 1.07 -10.76 22.74
CA LYS A 184 -0.09 -10.55 23.62
C LYS A 184 -1.42 -10.84 22.89
N GLN A 185 -1.55 -10.45 21.63
CA GLN A 185 -2.74 -10.74 20.84
C GLN A 185 -2.91 -12.23 20.54
N TYR A 186 -1.82 -12.92 20.19
CA TYR A 186 -1.82 -14.36 19.99
C TYR A 186 -2.19 -15.09 21.28
N ASP A 187 -1.51 -14.81 22.40
CA ASP A 187 -1.75 -15.47 23.69
C ASP A 187 -3.21 -15.29 24.15
N ALA A 188 -3.84 -14.14 23.87
CA ALA A 188 -5.24 -13.88 24.20
C ALA A 188 -6.25 -14.61 23.29
N ALA A 189 -5.83 -15.02 22.09
CA ALA A 189 -6.67 -15.70 21.10
C ALA A 189 -6.35 -17.20 20.95
N ALA A 190 -5.24 -17.66 21.51
CA ALA A 190 -4.81 -19.05 21.45
C ALA A 190 -5.76 -19.93 22.27
N HIS A 191 -6.09 -21.09 21.70
CA HIS A 191 -6.97 -22.10 22.31
C HIS A 191 -6.33 -23.50 22.28
N THR A 192 -5.27 -23.67 21.50
CA THR A 192 -4.40 -24.85 21.44
C THR A 192 -2.95 -24.37 21.41
N ASP A 193 -2.04 -25.21 21.89
CA ASP A 193 -0.62 -24.93 21.77
C ASP A 193 -0.15 -25.11 20.32
N ILE A 194 0.57 -24.11 19.80
CA ILE A 194 1.23 -24.18 18.49
C ILE A 194 2.72 -23.96 18.74
N PRO A 195 3.53 -25.02 18.87
CA PRO A 195 4.94 -24.91 19.24
C PRO A 195 5.75 -23.97 18.33
N ALA A 196 5.40 -23.89 17.03
CA ALA A 196 6.03 -22.98 16.09
C ALA A 196 5.80 -21.49 16.45
N MET A 197 4.61 -21.12 16.93
CA MET A 197 4.32 -19.74 17.36
C MET A 197 5.13 -19.35 18.59
N ASN A 198 5.25 -20.25 19.57
CA ASN A 198 6.02 -20.00 20.79
C ASN A 198 7.50 -19.81 20.47
N LYS A 199 8.07 -20.72 19.68
CA LYS A 199 9.48 -20.65 19.24
C LYS A 199 9.75 -19.38 18.42
N LEU A 200 8.82 -18.98 17.55
CA LEU A 200 8.97 -17.78 16.74
C LEU A 200 8.95 -16.52 17.61
N ALA A 201 8.01 -16.44 18.56
CA ALA A 201 7.91 -15.33 19.49
C ALA A 201 9.17 -15.20 20.35
N GLU A 202 9.70 -16.32 20.86
CA GLU A 202 10.94 -16.37 21.63
C GLU A 202 12.14 -15.92 20.78
N TRP A 203 12.28 -16.45 19.57
CA TRP A 203 13.35 -16.05 18.66
C TRP A 203 13.29 -14.53 18.37
N LEU A 204 12.12 -13.99 18.06
CA LEU A 204 11.95 -12.56 17.81
C LEU A 204 12.30 -11.70 19.04
N ALA A 205 11.93 -12.14 20.24
CA ALA A 205 12.28 -11.43 21.47
C ALA A 205 13.79 -11.39 21.72
N ASN A 206 14.50 -12.46 21.35
CA ASN A 206 15.94 -12.62 21.57
C ASN A 206 16.81 -12.06 20.42
N ASN A 207 16.21 -11.70 19.28
CA ASN A 207 16.93 -11.25 18.08
C ASN A 207 16.45 -9.87 17.59
N LEU A 208 16.03 -9.00 18.52
CA LEU A 208 15.70 -7.62 18.18
C LEU A 208 16.89 -6.94 17.47
N PRO A 209 16.66 -6.11 16.43
CA PRO A 209 17.72 -5.31 15.82
C PRO A 209 18.47 -4.49 16.88
N PRO A 210 19.81 -4.40 16.81
CA PRO A 210 20.61 -3.67 17.80
C PRO A 210 20.29 -2.17 17.83
N ASP A 211 19.81 -1.61 16.72
CA ASP A 211 19.29 -0.25 16.64
C ASP A 211 17.82 -0.29 16.18
N ASP A 212 16.90 -0.11 17.13
CA ASP A 212 15.44 -0.06 16.91
C ASP A 212 14.93 1.40 17.01
N ASN A 213 15.79 2.38 16.70
CA ASN A 213 15.45 3.80 16.74
C ASN A 213 15.09 4.38 15.38
N GLU A 214 15.20 3.60 14.29
CA GLU A 214 14.79 4.09 12.97
C GLU A 214 13.28 4.36 12.93
N GLU A 215 12.93 5.60 12.60
CA GLU A 215 11.55 6.08 12.57
C GLU A 215 11.21 6.60 11.18
N SER A 216 10.23 5.97 10.54
CA SER A 216 9.61 6.45 9.32
C SER A 216 8.10 6.35 9.44
N LEU A 217 7.38 7.11 8.62
CA LEU A 217 5.97 6.82 8.41
C LEU A 217 5.86 5.48 7.68
N ILE A 218 5.21 4.51 8.32
CA ILE A 218 4.91 3.21 7.72
C ILE A 218 3.41 3.08 7.50
N HIS A 219 3.04 2.43 6.40
CA HIS A 219 1.66 2.09 6.07
C HIS A 219 1.11 0.98 6.97
N GLY A 220 1.95 -0.02 7.29
CA GLY A 220 1.57 -1.15 8.14
C GLY A 220 0.78 -2.26 7.43
N ASP A 221 0.19 -1.96 6.27
CA ASP A 221 -0.52 -2.94 5.42
C ASP A 221 -0.22 -2.80 3.92
N PHE A 222 1.02 -2.47 3.58
CA PHE A 222 1.39 -2.12 2.20
C PHE A 222 1.41 -3.36 1.29
N ARG A 223 0.42 -3.47 0.40
CA ARG A 223 0.26 -4.60 -0.54
C ARG A 223 -0.33 -4.10 -1.86
N ILE A 224 -0.15 -4.88 -2.93
CA ILE A 224 -0.60 -4.51 -4.27
C ILE A 224 -2.13 -4.34 -4.38
N ASP A 225 -2.91 -5.09 -3.59
CA ASP A 225 -4.36 -5.01 -3.57
C ASP A 225 -4.90 -3.76 -2.83
N ASN A 226 -4.02 -3.05 -2.12
CA ASN A 226 -4.28 -1.75 -1.50
C ASN A 226 -3.81 -0.58 -2.39
N ILE A 227 -3.51 -0.82 -3.66
CA ILE A 227 -3.02 0.20 -4.60
C ILE A 227 -3.99 0.32 -5.79
N ILE A 228 -4.35 1.57 -6.11
CA ILE A 228 -5.01 1.92 -7.37
C ILE A 228 -3.94 2.29 -8.38
N PHE A 229 -3.84 1.50 -9.45
CA PHE A 229 -2.99 1.80 -10.60
C PHE A 229 -3.75 2.54 -11.69
N HIS A 230 -3.02 3.25 -12.54
CA HIS A 230 -3.57 3.91 -13.72
C HIS A 230 -4.27 2.88 -14.63
N PRO A 231 -5.38 3.24 -15.32
CA PRO A 231 -6.12 2.32 -16.19
C PRO A 231 -5.29 1.60 -17.25
N THR A 232 -4.22 2.23 -17.73
CA THR A 232 -3.41 1.74 -18.87
C THR A 232 -1.90 1.76 -18.62
N GLU A 233 -1.44 2.30 -17.48
CA GLU A 233 -0.01 2.45 -17.18
C GLU A 233 0.33 1.73 -15.87
N ALA A 234 1.58 1.28 -15.73
CA ALA A 234 2.13 0.79 -14.48
C ALA A 234 2.54 1.97 -13.57
N ARG A 235 1.55 2.78 -13.19
CA ARG A 235 1.75 3.99 -12.38
C ARG A 235 0.74 4.00 -11.24
N VAL A 236 1.21 4.26 -10.03
CA VAL A 236 0.36 4.35 -8.84
C VAL A 236 -0.41 5.67 -8.86
N LEU A 237 -1.74 5.59 -8.72
CA LEU A 237 -2.63 6.74 -8.56
C LEU A 237 -2.98 6.99 -7.10
N ALA A 238 -3.15 5.93 -6.30
CA ALA A 238 -3.48 6.06 -4.89
C ALA A 238 -3.09 4.81 -4.08
N VAL A 239 -2.49 5.02 -2.91
CA VAL A 239 -2.33 4.03 -1.85
C VAL A 239 -3.51 4.13 -0.88
N LEU A 240 -4.16 3.00 -0.61
CA LEU A 240 -5.38 2.89 0.19
C LEU A 240 -5.12 2.23 1.54
N ASP A 241 -6.10 2.35 2.44
CA ASP A 241 -6.19 1.60 3.70
C ASP A 241 -5.12 1.93 4.76
N TRP A 242 -5.09 3.20 5.16
CA TRP A 242 -4.14 3.75 6.14
C TRP A 242 -4.45 3.39 7.60
N GLU A 243 -5.34 2.45 7.88
CA GLU A 243 -5.82 2.18 9.24
C GLU A 243 -4.75 1.63 10.20
N LEU A 244 -3.77 0.92 9.65
CA LEU A 244 -2.63 0.36 10.39
C LEU A 244 -1.41 1.28 10.43
N SER A 245 -1.49 2.45 9.79
CA SER A 245 -0.33 3.33 9.65
C SER A 245 0.11 3.94 10.98
N THR A 246 1.42 4.10 11.12
CA THR A 246 2.08 4.59 12.33
C THR A 246 3.50 5.06 12.03
N THR A 247 4.16 5.67 13.01
CA THR A 247 5.63 5.75 13.05
C THR A 247 6.20 4.38 13.41
N GLY A 248 7.17 3.89 12.63
CA GLY A 248 7.82 2.61 12.85
C GLY A 248 9.03 2.40 11.95
N HIS A 249 9.59 1.18 12.00
CA HIS A 249 10.78 0.85 11.22
C HIS A 249 10.38 0.50 9.76
N PRO A 250 10.94 1.17 8.74
CA PRO A 250 10.51 1.01 7.35
C PRO A 250 10.72 -0.39 6.75
N LEU A 251 11.68 -1.16 7.26
CA LEU A 251 11.91 -2.53 6.82
C LEU A 251 10.76 -3.48 7.18
N ALA A 252 9.92 -3.14 8.16
CA ALA A 252 8.72 -3.91 8.47
C ALA A 252 7.71 -3.87 7.32
N ASP A 253 7.54 -2.70 6.71
CA ASP A 253 6.67 -2.53 5.55
C ASP A 253 7.26 -3.20 4.30
N LEU A 254 8.57 -3.07 4.06
CA LEU A 254 9.22 -3.75 2.95
C LEU A 254 9.12 -5.28 3.08
N ALA A 255 9.34 -5.83 4.27
CA ALA A 255 9.20 -7.25 4.52
C ALA A 255 7.76 -7.74 4.29
N TYR A 256 6.77 -6.97 4.78
CA TYR A 256 5.36 -7.29 4.57
C TYR A 256 4.95 -7.19 3.10
N ALA A 257 5.45 -6.18 2.38
CA ALA A 257 5.19 -5.96 0.96
C ALA A 257 5.79 -7.06 0.08
N THR A 258 6.87 -7.72 0.52
CA THR A 258 7.60 -8.76 -0.23
C THR A 258 7.39 -10.18 0.31
N GLN A 259 6.63 -10.36 1.38
CA GLN A 259 6.47 -11.68 2.01
C GLN A 259 5.85 -12.74 1.10
N PHE A 260 5.11 -12.32 0.06
CA PHE A 260 4.45 -13.21 -0.88
C PHE A 260 5.44 -14.15 -1.62
N TYR A 261 6.71 -13.78 -1.80
CA TYR A 261 7.74 -14.68 -2.35
C TYR A 261 7.97 -15.93 -1.49
N PHE A 262 7.68 -15.82 -0.19
CA PHE A 262 7.91 -16.87 0.78
C PHE A 262 6.63 -17.57 1.23
N TRP A 263 5.48 -17.32 0.59
CA TRP A 263 4.22 -17.91 1.04
C TRP A 263 4.30 -19.45 1.20
N PRO A 264 3.79 -20.03 2.29
CA PRO A 264 3.85 -21.48 2.51
C PRO A 264 3.02 -22.23 1.46
N ALA A 265 3.64 -23.20 0.77
CA ALA A 265 2.97 -23.99 -0.26
C ALA A 265 1.82 -24.88 0.28
N SER A 266 1.81 -25.14 1.59
CA SER A 266 0.75 -25.87 2.30
C SER A 266 -0.56 -25.08 2.40
N ILE A 267 -0.51 -23.74 2.30
CA ILE A 267 -1.69 -22.88 2.37
C ILE A 267 -2.29 -22.74 0.97
N LYS A 268 -3.39 -23.47 0.72
CA LYS A 268 -4.14 -23.42 -0.54
C LYS A 268 -5.41 -22.58 -0.38
N GLY A 269 -5.77 -21.80 -1.41
CA GLY A 269 -7.10 -21.18 -1.55
C GLY A 269 -7.43 -19.99 -0.63
N LEU A 270 -6.62 -19.72 0.40
CA LEU A 270 -6.82 -18.58 1.30
C LEU A 270 -6.05 -17.34 0.83
N GLY A 271 -6.70 -16.52 0.03
CA GLY A 271 -6.45 -15.07 -0.04
C GLY A 271 -5.13 -14.61 -0.67
N GLN A 272 -4.38 -15.49 -1.31
CA GLN A 272 -3.28 -15.12 -2.20
C GLN A 272 -3.37 -16.08 -3.39
N GLY A 273 -3.82 -15.56 -4.54
CA GLY A 273 -3.92 -16.33 -5.77
C GLY A 273 -2.60 -17.07 -6.03
N SER A 274 -2.71 -18.28 -6.56
CA SER A 274 -1.66 -19.30 -6.71
C SER A 274 -0.23 -18.73 -6.72
N VAL A 275 0.35 -18.49 -5.53
CA VAL A 275 1.77 -18.07 -5.37
C VAL A 275 2.69 -19.09 -6.01
N LEU A 276 2.20 -20.32 -6.17
CA LEU A 276 2.86 -21.42 -6.88
C LEU A 276 3.20 -21.07 -8.35
N GLY A 277 2.52 -20.10 -8.98
CA GLY A 277 2.84 -19.60 -10.32
C GLY A 277 3.85 -18.44 -10.36
N PHE A 278 4.21 -17.88 -9.20
CA PHE A 278 5.01 -16.66 -9.07
C PHE A 278 6.52 -16.92 -8.99
N LYS A 279 6.92 -18.12 -8.56
CA LYS A 279 8.33 -18.46 -8.35
C LYS A 279 9.03 -18.80 -9.67
N GLY A 280 10.00 -17.98 -10.05
CA GLY A 280 11.05 -18.36 -11.00
C GLY A 280 10.67 -18.30 -12.48
N THR A 281 9.57 -17.65 -12.84
CA THR A 281 9.41 -17.22 -14.24
C THR A 281 10.39 -16.08 -14.50
N ILE A 282 11.15 -16.12 -15.61
CA ILE A 282 12.16 -15.13 -16.06
C ILE A 282 11.63 -13.67 -16.12
N GLU A 283 10.32 -13.51 -15.95
CA GLU A 283 9.51 -12.38 -16.36
C GLU A 283 8.86 -11.61 -15.20
N THR A 284 9.15 -11.98 -13.95
CA THR A 284 8.73 -11.26 -12.75
C THR A 284 9.97 -10.94 -11.91
N PRO A 285 10.07 -9.74 -11.31
CA PRO A 285 11.25 -9.39 -10.54
C PRO A 285 11.46 -10.40 -9.41
N SER A 286 12.71 -10.75 -9.16
CA SER A 286 13.09 -11.52 -7.99
C SER A 286 12.88 -10.70 -6.72
N PHE A 287 12.82 -11.40 -5.59
CA PHE A 287 12.80 -10.77 -4.27
C PHE A 287 14.01 -9.84 -4.07
N GLU A 288 15.19 -10.30 -4.46
CA GLU A 288 16.45 -9.56 -4.37
C GLU A 288 16.44 -8.29 -5.24
N GLU A 289 15.87 -8.35 -6.44
CA GLU A 289 15.72 -7.18 -7.32
C GLU A 289 14.79 -6.13 -6.71
N LEU A 290 13.61 -6.52 -6.19
CA LEU A 290 12.70 -5.56 -5.55
C LEU A 290 13.33 -4.91 -4.32
N VAL A 291 14.03 -5.69 -3.48
CA VAL A 291 14.75 -5.12 -2.33
C VAL A 291 15.87 -4.18 -2.80
N SER A 292 16.61 -4.54 -3.85
CA SER A 292 17.65 -3.68 -4.44
C SER A 292 17.08 -2.35 -4.94
N ILE A 293 15.92 -2.37 -5.62
CA ILE A 293 15.21 -1.18 -6.09
C ILE A 293 14.83 -0.29 -4.92
N TYR A 294 14.20 -0.88 -3.89
CA TYR A 294 13.86 -0.15 -2.67
C TYR A 294 15.09 0.56 -2.08
N CYS A 295 16.19 -0.18 -1.89
CA CYS A 295 17.42 0.37 -1.33
C CYS A 295 17.99 1.50 -2.18
N ARG A 296 17.99 1.37 -3.52
CA ARG A 296 18.43 2.42 -4.45
C ARG A 296 17.56 3.67 -4.34
N CYS A 297 16.23 3.52 -4.33
CA CYS A 297 15.30 4.64 -4.20
C CYS A 297 15.42 5.36 -2.85
N ARG A 298 15.77 4.63 -1.78
CA ARG A 298 16.03 5.18 -0.44
C ARG A 298 17.46 5.69 -0.25
N CYS A 299 18.35 5.48 -1.22
CA CYS A 299 19.78 5.76 -1.10
C CYS A 299 20.44 5.05 0.12
N ILE A 300 20.04 3.81 0.41
CA ILE A 300 20.60 2.99 1.51
C ILE A 300 21.34 1.76 0.98
N SER A 301 22.09 1.10 1.86
CA SER A 301 22.79 -0.15 1.54
C SER A 301 21.82 -1.25 1.09
N THR A 302 22.21 -1.99 0.08
CA THR A 302 21.56 -3.23 -0.37
C THR A 302 21.83 -4.42 0.54
N THR A 303 22.76 -4.28 1.50
CA THR A 303 23.00 -5.27 2.54
C THR A 303 22.16 -4.95 3.76
N LEU A 304 21.01 -5.63 3.89
CA LEU A 304 20.08 -5.49 5.01
C LEU A 304 20.28 -6.62 6.01
N SER A 305 21.28 -6.48 6.89
CA SER A 305 21.74 -7.53 7.82
C SER A 305 20.63 -8.12 8.70
N ASN A 306 19.66 -7.30 9.12
CA ASN A 306 18.55 -7.71 9.98
C ASN A 306 17.26 -8.03 9.21
N PHE A 307 17.28 -8.14 7.88
CA PHE A 307 16.04 -8.26 7.11
C PHE A 307 15.24 -9.53 7.42
N ASN A 308 15.93 -10.63 7.75
CA ASN A 308 15.30 -11.87 8.20
C ASN A 308 14.45 -11.69 9.46
N PHE A 309 14.82 -10.76 10.37
CA PHE A 309 14.00 -10.41 11.52
C PHE A 309 12.66 -9.80 11.09
N PHE A 310 12.67 -8.87 10.14
CA PHE A 310 11.44 -8.21 9.65
C PHE A 310 10.54 -9.17 8.86
N LEU A 311 11.13 -10.09 8.09
CA LEU A 311 10.39 -11.18 7.47
C LEU A 311 9.73 -12.07 8.53
N ALA A 312 10.49 -12.57 9.50
CA ALA A 312 9.98 -13.39 10.60
C ALA A 312 8.87 -12.66 11.39
N LEU A 313 9.04 -11.37 11.67
CA LEU A 313 8.04 -10.53 12.33
C LEU A 313 6.75 -10.39 11.50
N SER A 314 6.86 -10.28 10.18
CA SER A 314 5.69 -10.20 9.27
C SER A 314 4.87 -11.49 9.33
N TYR A 315 5.53 -12.64 9.28
CA TYR A 315 4.88 -13.94 9.43
C TYR A 315 4.26 -14.15 10.81
N PHE A 316 4.94 -13.71 11.88
CA PHE A 316 4.40 -13.74 13.24
C PHE A 316 3.15 -12.88 13.41
N LYS A 317 3.18 -11.66 12.86
CA LYS A 317 2.02 -10.76 12.79
C LYS A 317 0.85 -11.43 12.07
N MET A 318 1.09 -12.01 10.88
CA MET A 318 0.04 -12.67 10.11
C MET A 318 -0.56 -13.87 10.82
N ALA A 319 0.27 -14.74 11.40
CA ALA A 319 -0.18 -15.89 12.18
C ALA A 319 -1.02 -15.45 13.39
N SER A 320 -0.62 -14.36 14.06
CA SER A 320 -1.37 -13.77 15.18
C SER A 320 -2.73 -13.21 14.74
N ILE A 321 -2.78 -12.52 13.59
CA ILE A 321 -4.04 -12.03 13.00
C ILE A 321 -4.96 -13.20 12.63
N ALA A 322 -4.42 -14.24 11.98
CA ALA A 322 -5.15 -15.43 11.61
C ALA A 322 -5.73 -16.15 12.85
N GLN A 323 -4.94 -16.27 13.92
CA GLN A 323 -5.40 -16.81 15.19
C GLN A 323 -6.54 -15.97 15.78
N GLY A 324 -6.43 -14.64 15.74
CA GLY A 324 -7.50 -13.73 16.21
C GLY A 324 -8.79 -13.84 15.40
N VAL A 325 -8.70 -14.01 14.07
CA VAL A 325 -9.85 -14.27 13.20
C VAL A 325 -10.50 -15.60 13.55
N TYR A 326 -9.71 -16.66 13.73
CA TYR A 326 -10.22 -17.97 14.08
C TYR A 326 -10.85 -18.00 15.49
N ALA A 327 -10.24 -17.34 16.46
CA ALA A 327 -10.81 -17.22 17.81
C ALA A 327 -12.19 -16.53 17.79
N ARG A 328 -12.36 -15.47 16.98
CA ARG A 328 -13.67 -14.83 16.77
C ARG A 328 -14.69 -15.77 16.12
N TYR A 329 -14.25 -16.64 15.20
CA TYR A 329 -15.12 -17.67 14.63
C TYR A 329 -15.61 -18.66 15.70
N LEU A 330 -14.72 -19.15 16.57
CA LEU A 330 -15.07 -20.10 17.64
C LEU A 330 -16.16 -19.58 18.59
N ILE A 331 -16.19 -18.26 18.84
CA ILE A 331 -17.20 -17.62 19.70
C ILE A 331 -18.41 -17.08 18.92
N GLY A 332 -18.56 -17.42 17.63
CA GLY A 332 -19.69 -17.01 16.80
C GLY A 332 -19.71 -15.53 16.39
N ASN A 333 -18.56 -14.84 16.45
CA ASN A 333 -18.41 -13.42 16.15
C ASN A 333 -17.50 -13.16 14.92
N ALA A 334 -17.47 -14.10 13.98
CA ALA A 334 -16.72 -13.96 12.73
C ALA A 334 -17.44 -13.04 11.73
N SER A 335 -16.69 -12.19 11.04
CA SER A 335 -17.21 -11.29 10.00
C SER A 335 -17.32 -11.94 8.61
N ALA A 336 -16.64 -13.07 8.38
CA ALA A 336 -16.60 -13.77 7.10
C ALA A 336 -16.88 -15.28 7.26
N GLU A 337 -17.59 -15.89 6.29
CA GLU A 337 -17.99 -17.30 6.29
C GLU A 337 -16.78 -18.26 6.31
N ASN A 338 -15.68 -17.87 5.67
CA ASN A 338 -14.44 -18.65 5.61
C ASN A 338 -13.52 -18.45 6.83
N SER A 339 -13.96 -17.76 7.88
CA SER A 339 -13.12 -17.50 9.07
C SER A 339 -12.63 -18.78 9.77
N HIS A 340 -13.35 -19.89 9.60
CA HIS A 340 -12.99 -21.21 10.12
C HIS A 340 -11.73 -21.80 9.47
N GLU A 341 -11.43 -21.43 8.24
CA GLU A 341 -10.28 -21.94 7.50
C GLU A 341 -8.96 -21.37 8.03
N PHE A 342 -9.00 -20.23 8.72
CA PHE A 342 -7.81 -19.57 9.27
C PHE A 342 -7.06 -20.41 10.31
N ALA A 343 -7.72 -21.37 10.98
CA ALA A 343 -7.03 -22.33 11.84
C ALA A 343 -5.90 -23.08 11.12
N LYS A 344 -6.12 -23.44 9.85
CA LYS A 344 -5.16 -24.20 9.03
C LYS A 344 -3.99 -23.35 8.55
N VAL A 345 -4.01 -22.04 8.81
CA VAL A 345 -3.04 -21.06 8.30
C VAL A 345 -2.03 -20.67 9.40
N VAL A 346 -2.43 -20.69 10.67
CA VAL A 346 -1.61 -20.19 11.79
C VAL A 346 -0.27 -20.91 11.90
N GLU A 347 -0.29 -22.23 12.00
CA GLU A 347 0.93 -23.04 12.16
C GLU A 347 1.86 -22.95 10.94
N PRO A 348 1.40 -23.12 9.68
CA PRO A 348 2.26 -22.96 8.51
C PRO A 348 2.92 -21.58 8.39
N LEU A 349 2.22 -20.50 8.77
CA LEU A 349 2.82 -19.16 8.80
C LEU A 349 3.91 -19.05 9.88
N ALA A 350 3.67 -19.61 11.06
CA ALA A 350 4.63 -19.60 12.16
C ALA A 350 5.90 -20.40 11.83
N GLU A 351 5.73 -21.59 11.25
CA GLU A 351 6.84 -22.41 10.77
C GLU A 351 7.66 -21.67 9.71
N ARG A 352 6.99 -21.00 8.78
CA ARG A 352 7.67 -20.22 7.75
C ARG A 352 8.45 -19.05 8.30
N GLY A 353 7.90 -18.34 9.30
CA GLY A 353 8.61 -17.30 10.02
C GLY A 353 9.90 -17.82 10.66
N LEU A 354 9.86 -19.00 11.28
CA LEU A 354 11.03 -19.67 11.87
C LEU A 354 12.06 -20.14 10.84
N GLU A 355 11.62 -20.62 9.69
CA GLU A 355 12.54 -20.98 8.60
C GLU A 355 13.30 -19.75 8.11
N LEU A 356 12.58 -18.64 7.88
CA LEU A 356 13.16 -17.38 7.44
C LEU A 356 14.11 -16.79 8.48
N SER A 357 13.82 -16.97 9.77
CA SER A 357 14.67 -16.49 10.86
C SER A 357 16.03 -17.19 10.93
N LYS A 358 16.14 -18.40 10.37
CA LYS A 358 17.36 -19.22 10.33
C LYS A 358 18.13 -19.13 9.02
N ARG A 359 17.63 -18.40 8.02
CA ARG A 359 18.36 -18.19 6.76
C ARG A 359 19.66 -17.44 7.04
N SER A 360 20.68 -17.74 6.25
CA SER A 360 21.89 -16.91 6.17
C SER A 360 21.50 -15.44 5.95
N SER A 361 22.30 -14.51 6.47
CA SER A 361 22.03 -13.09 6.36
C SER A 361 21.69 -12.70 4.92
N PHE A 362 20.59 -11.96 4.77
CA PHE A 362 20.16 -11.49 3.46
C PHE A 362 21.19 -10.51 2.90
N SER A 363 21.71 -10.82 1.71
CA SER A 363 22.50 -9.90 0.91
C SER A 363 21.98 -9.94 -0.51
N SER A 364 21.39 -8.84 -0.98
CA SER A 364 21.03 -8.72 -2.40
C SER A 364 22.25 -8.46 -3.29
N ALA A 365 23.47 -8.45 -2.73
CA ALA A 365 24.72 -8.16 -3.45
C ALA A 365 25.08 -9.22 -4.50
N GLN A 366 24.45 -10.41 -4.47
CA GLN A 366 24.75 -11.47 -5.43
C GLN A 366 24.09 -11.31 -6.81
N HIS A 367 23.16 -10.36 -6.98
CA HIS A 367 22.60 -10.04 -8.30
C HIS A 367 23.03 -8.65 -8.78
N SER A 368 23.98 -8.69 -9.73
CA SER A 368 24.54 -7.62 -10.55
C SER A 368 25.66 -6.77 -9.92
N ILE A 369 26.89 -7.23 -10.13
CA ILE A 369 28.12 -6.42 -10.17
C ILE A 369 28.06 -5.32 -11.26
N SER A 370 27.01 -5.30 -12.10
CA SER A 370 26.84 -4.38 -13.25
C SER A 370 25.75 -3.31 -13.10
N GLY A 371 25.01 -3.26 -11.98
CA GLY A 371 23.91 -2.30 -11.78
C GLY A 371 22.65 -2.53 -12.64
N GLU A 372 22.56 -3.65 -13.36
CA GLU A 372 21.43 -3.97 -14.24
C GLU A 372 20.23 -4.51 -13.43
N LEU A 373 19.07 -3.87 -13.60
CA LEU A 373 17.84 -4.14 -12.84
C LEU A 373 16.99 -5.30 -13.38
N PHE A 374 17.38 -5.88 -14.52
CA PHE A 374 16.62 -6.91 -15.21
C PHE A 374 17.54 -7.83 -16.00
N HIS A 375 17.19 -9.11 -16.11
CA HIS A 375 17.71 -9.98 -17.16
C HIS A 375 17.27 -9.44 -18.53
N GLN A 376 18.16 -8.68 -19.18
CA GLN A 376 17.87 -8.14 -20.50
C GLN A 376 17.90 -9.29 -21.52
N SER A 377 16.77 -9.54 -22.17
CA SER A 377 16.75 -10.37 -23.37
C SER A 377 17.73 -9.81 -24.41
N ARG A 378 18.22 -10.63 -25.34
CA ARG A 378 19.11 -10.17 -26.43
C ARG A 378 18.55 -8.94 -27.15
N LYS A 379 17.23 -8.93 -27.41
CA LYS A 379 16.52 -7.79 -27.99
C LYS A 379 16.52 -6.57 -27.08
N GLY A 380 16.34 -6.77 -25.76
CA GLY A 380 16.42 -5.70 -24.76
C GLY A 380 17.82 -5.07 -24.68
N GLN A 381 18.88 -5.87 -24.73
CA GLN A 381 20.27 -5.38 -24.77
C GLN A 381 20.53 -4.56 -26.02
N GLU A 382 20.07 -5.03 -27.18
CA GLU A 382 20.20 -4.31 -28.45
C GLU A 382 19.45 -2.97 -28.43
N ILE A 383 18.23 -2.93 -27.87
CA ILE A 383 17.47 -1.68 -27.71
C ILE A 383 18.17 -0.73 -26.74
N LEU A 384 18.63 -1.22 -25.58
CA LEU A 384 19.32 -0.41 -24.60
C LEU A 384 20.61 0.21 -25.18
N LEU A 385 21.36 -0.57 -25.96
CA LEU A 385 22.54 -0.07 -26.67
C LEU A 385 22.16 1.02 -27.68
N LYS A 386 21.11 0.83 -28.47
CA LYS A 386 20.60 1.84 -29.41
C LYS A 386 20.18 3.12 -28.69
N VAL A 387 19.45 3.00 -27.57
CA VAL A 387 19.03 4.16 -26.77
C VAL A 387 20.25 4.88 -26.17
N LYS A 388 21.19 4.15 -25.56
CA LYS A 388 22.43 4.73 -25.01
C LYS A 388 23.26 5.44 -26.09
N GLN A 389 23.33 4.87 -27.29
CA GLN A 389 24.03 5.45 -28.42
C GLN A 389 23.32 6.72 -28.91
N PHE A 390 21.99 6.67 -29.04
CA PHE A 390 21.18 7.84 -29.42
C PHE A 390 21.32 8.98 -28.41
N MET A 391 21.26 8.68 -27.10
CA MET A 391 21.48 9.66 -26.03
C MET A 391 22.85 10.35 -26.16
N LYS A 392 23.91 9.57 -26.38
CA LYS A 392 25.28 10.11 -26.54
C LYS A 392 25.47 10.92 -27.81
N GLN A 393 24.87 10.51 -28.91
CA GLN A 393 25.06 11.14 -30.22
C GLN A 393 24.20 12.38 -30.41
N HIS A 394 22.99 12.38 -29.84
CA HIS A 394 21.98 13.38 -30.18
C HIS A 394 21.46 14.18 -28.98
N ILE A 395 21.32 13.56 -27.81
CA ILE A 395 20.67 14.22 -26.65
C ILE A 395 21.69 15.00 -25.80
N TYR A 396 22.78 14.38 -25.34
CA TYR A 396 23.76 15.08 -24.50
C TYR A 396 24.44 16.28 -25.20
N PRO A 397 24.77 16.23 -26.50
CA PRO A 397 25.27 17.41 -27.20
C PRO A 397 24.20 18.51 -27.31
N ALA A 398 22.93 18.12 -27.47
CA ALA A 398 21.81 19.05 -27.59
C ALA A 398 21.46 19.75 -26.27
N GLU A 399 21.76 19.16 -25.11
CA GLU A 399 21.55 19.82 -23.80
C GLU A 399 22.25 21.19 -23.74
N LYS A 400 23.47 21.27 -24.25
CA LYS A 400 24.24 22.53 -24.28
C LYS A 400 23.58 23.58 -25.18
N GLU A 401 23.16 23.18 -26.38
CA GLU A 401 22.50 24.07 -27.36
C GLU A 401 21.12 24.54 -26.84
N ILE A 402 20.39 23.70 -26.11
CA ILE A 402 19.11 24.05 -25.48
C ILE A 402 19.32 25.04 -24.33
N VAL A 403 20.35 24.84 -23.50
CA VAL A 403 20.68 25.77 -22.41
C VAL A 403 21.11 27.13 -22.98
N GLU A 404 21.93 27.14 -24.02
CA GLU A 404 22.34 28.36 -24.73
C GLU A 404 21.12 29.09 -25.33
N TYR A 405 20.22 28.38 -26.01
CA TYR A 405 18.99 28.95 -26.57
C TYR A 405 18.15 29.68 -25.52
N TYR A 406 17.90 29.06 -24.37
CA TYR A 406 17.10 29.69 -23.30
C TYR A 406 17.84 30.81 -22.57
N THR A 407 19.17 30.77 -22.55
CA THR A 407 20.00 31.86 -21.99
C THR A 407 19.95 33.09 -22.90
N GLU A 408 20.10 32.91 -24.21
CA GLU A 408 20.08 34.00 -25.20
C GLU A 408 18.70 34.64 -25.35
N HIS A 409 17.64 33.85 -25.28
CA HIS A 409 16.26 34.32 -25.47
C HIS A 409 15.56 34.69 -24.15
N GLY A 410 16.24 34.64 -22.99
CA GLY A 410 15.63 34.82 -21.67
C GLY A 410 14.89 36.16 -21.45
N HIS A 411 15.25 37.18 -22.22
CA HIS A 411 14.65 38.53 -22.20
C HIS A 411 13.76 38.84 -23.40
N THR A 412 13.52 37.89 -24.30
CA THR A 412 12.65 38.05 -25.49
C THR A 412 11.36 37.24 -25.34
N GLU A 413 10.39 37.48 -26.23
CA GLU A 413 9.15 36.67 -26.28
C GLU A 413 9.43 35.21 -26.67
N ASP A 414 10.59 34.92 -27.26
CA ASP A 414 10.97 33.59 -27.72
C ASP A 414 11.36 32.64 -26.58
N ARG A 415 11.56 33.12 -25.34
CA ARG A 415 11.78 32.26 -24.16
C ARG A 415 10.65 31.24 -23.92
N TRP A 416 9.46 31.53 -24.44
CA TRP A 416 8.29 30.67 -24.31
C TRP A 416 8.13 29.69 -25.49
N LYS A 417 8.97 29.81 -26.52
CA LYS A 417 8.96 28.91 -27.67
C LYS A 417 9.89 27.72 -27.43
N LYS A 418 9.60 26.61 -28.11
CA LYS A 418 10.44 25.40 -28.05
C LYS A 418 11.63 25.55 -29.02
N PRO A 419 12.86 25.26 -28.60
CA PRO A 419 14.01 25.22 -29.49
C PRO A 419 13.71 24.34 -30.71
N PRO A 420 13.97 24.81 -31.95
CA PRO A 420 13.78 24.00 -33.17
C PRO A 420 14.55 22.67 -33.16
N LEU A 421 15.64 22.61 -32.39
CA LEU A 421 16.39 21.39 -32.13
C LEU A 421 15.54 20.27 -31.51
N LEU A 422 14.61 20.60 -30.61
CA LEU A 422 13.74 19.59 -29.97
C LEU A 422 12.78 18.93 -30.96
N GLU A 423 12.32 19.65 -31.99
CA GLU A 423 11.48 19.05 -33.05
C GLU A 423 12.30 18.18 -34.01
N ARG A 424 13.61 18.44 -34.17
CA ARG A 424 14.52 17.59 -34.95
C ARG A 424 14.91 16.29 -34.23
N LEU A 425 14.84 16.28 -32.90
CA LEU A 425 15.18 15.12 -32.05
C LEU A 425 14.02 14.15 -31.84
N LYS A 426 12.78 14.59 -32.08
CA LYS A 426 11.60 13.71 -32.15
C LYS A 426 11.61 12.89 -33.43
#